data_AF-X1QLT5-F1
#
_entry.id   AF-X1QLT5-F1
#
_cell.length_a   1.000
_cell.length_b   1.000
_cell.length_c   1.000
_cell.angle_alpha   90.00
_cell.angle_beta   90.00
_cell.angle_gamma   90.00
#
_symmetry.space_group_name_H-M   'P 1'
#
loop_
_entity.id
_entity.type
_entity.pdbx_description
1 polymer ?
#
loop_
_entity_poly.entity_id
_entity_poly.type
_entity_poly.pdbx_seq_one_letter_code
_entity_poly.pdbx_strand_id
1 'polypeptide(L)'
;MDGLLPVDEKTALLFHGQPPLNLTVDKFKELIGGGKYHQYLNYFYGITVEEALILAVQEEVRKERRTSGYSNREHDVVSEVYRRIYGATKPVLLKRFRREKGYPYLKSISLTELKEFTYWLFKYRLKQCDKARIASDTKKALQQLNINGYPRGLVTDESPEAS
;
A
#
# COMPACT_ATOMS: atom_id res chain seq x y z
N MET A 1 0.43 25.58 -4.02
CA MET A 1 1.89 25.38 -4.17
C MET A 1 2.09 24.44 -5.35
N ASP A 2 1.81 24.92 -6.55
CA ASP A 2 1.89 24.11 -7.77
C ASP A 2 2.78 24.89 -8.75
N GLY A 3 4.03 24.46 -8.91
CA GLY A 3 4.99 25.12 -9.81
C GLY A 3 6.47 25.00 -9.47
N LEU A 4 6.84 24.44 -8.31
CA LEU A 4 8.26 24.36 -7.86
C LEU A 4 9.00 23.08 -8.26
N LEU A 5 8.31 22.06 -8.78
CA LEU A 5 8.90 20.79 -9.18
C LEU A 5 8.49 20.44 -10.61
N PRO A 6 9.44 20.05 -11.49
CA PRO A 6 9.13 19.55 -12.82
C PRO A 6 8.10 18.42 -12.77
N VAL A 7 7.16 18.41 -13.72
CA VAL A 7 6.10 17.38 -13.79
C VAL A 7 6.71 15.98 -13.93
N ASP A 8 7.84 15.88 -14.62
CA ASP A 8 8.56 14.63 -14.83
C ASP A 8 9.14 14.10 -13.52
N GLU A 9 9.76 14.96 -12.70
CA GLU A 9 10.25 14.58 -11.36
C GLU A 9 9.12 14.18 -10.42
N LYS A 10 7.98 14.88 -10.47
CA LYS A 10 6.79 14.53 -9.70
C LYS A 10 6.24 13.16 -10.12
N THR A 11 6.23 12.87 -11.41
CA THR A 11 5.77 11.58 -11.94
C THR A 11 6.75 10.46 -11.58
N ALA A 12 8.06 10.71 -11.71
CA ALA A 12 9.13 9.82 -11.31
C ALA A 12 9.03 9.46 -9.81
N LEU A 13 8.81 10.43 -8.95
CA LEU A 13 8.65 10.19 -7.52
C LEU A 13 7.35 9.44 -7.19
N LEU A 14 6.21 9.89 -7.72
CA LEU A 14 4.90 9.35 -7.34
C LEU A 14 4.63 7.95 -7.90
N PHE A 15 5.13 7.64 -9.11
CA PHE A 15 4.83 6.38 -9.80
C PHE A 15 6.03 5.44 -9.90
N HIS A 16 7.25 5.97 -9.90
CA HIS A 16 8.47 5.18 -10.05
C HIS A 16 9.34 5.13 -8.77
N GLY A 17 8.94 5.85 -7.71
CA GLY A 17 9.66 5.88 -6.43
C GLY A 17 11.05 6.53 -6.54
N GLN A 18 11.31 7.28 -7.60
CA GLN A 18 12.60 7.91 -7.84
C GLN A 18 12.64 9.29 -7.17
N PRO A 19 13.48 9.49 -6.14
CA PRO A 19 13.62 10.80 -5.52
C PRO A 19 14.24 11.80 -6.52
N PRO A 20 13.82 13.07 -6.50
CA PRO A 20 14.40 14.12 -7.35
C PRO A 20 15.88 14.39 -7.02
N LEU A 21 16.33 13.94 -5.85
CA LEU A 21 17.73 13.97 -5.43
C LEU A 21 18.26 12.54 -5.33
N ASN A 22 19.45 12.29 -5.87
CA ASN A 22 20.17 11.04 -5.62
C ASN A 22 20.64 11.01 -4.15
N LEU A 23 19.81 10.42 -3.30
CA LEU A 23 20.06 10.24 -1.87
C LEU A 23 20.25 8.76 -1.56
N THR A 24 21.34 8.43 -0.86
CA THR A 24 21.50 7.10 -0.28
C THR A 24 20.60 6.94 0.95
N VAL A 25 20.29 5.69 1.34
CA VAL A 25 19.46 5.40 2.52
C VAL A 25 20.05 6.01 3.78
N ASP A 26 21.36 5.90 3.96
CA ASP A 26 22.04 6.37 5.15
C ASP A 26 21.95 7.90 5.27
N LYS A 27 22.15 8.60 4.16
CA LYS A 27 22.03 10.06 4.10
C LYS A 27 20.59 10.50 4.34
N PHE A 28 19.60 9.79 3.80
CA PHE A 28 18.20 10.05 4.08
C PHE A 28 17.86 9.84 5.56
N LYS A 29 18.33 8.74 6.17
CA LYS A 29 18.13 8.41 7.59
C LYS A 29 18.78 9.44 8.51
N GLU A 30 19.98 9.91 8.17
CA GLU A 30 20.68 10.97 8.89
C GLU A 30 19.87 12.28 8.87
N LEU A 31 19.40 12.70 7.70
CA LEU A 31 18.66 13.95 7.53
C LEU A 31 17.34 14.00 8.31
N ILE A 32 16.59 12.89 8.34
CA ILE A 32 15.29 12.86 9.03
C ILE A 32 15.39 12.41 10.49
N GLY A 33 16.51 11.78 10.86
CA GLY A 33 16.74 11.21 12.17
C GLY A 33 16.08 9.84 12.37
N GLY A 34 16.70 8.99 13.21
CA GLY A 34 16.30 7.59 13.39
C GLY A 34 14.84 7.38 13.81
N GLY A 35 14.30 8.26 14.66
CA GLY A 35 12.91 8.16 15.10
C GLY A 35 11.89 8.39 13.98
N LYS A 36 12.09 9.43 13.15
CA LYS A 36 11.20 9.71 12.01
C LYS A 36 11.40 8.68 10.91
N TYR A 37 12.62 8.19 10.72
CA TYR A 37 12.92 7.12 9.76
C TYR A 37 12.19 5.83 10.12
N HIS A 38 12.16 5.43 11.39
CA HIS A 38 11.40 4.26 11.82
C HIS A 38 9.88 4.43 11.60
N GLN A 39 9.33 5.62 11.91
CA GLN A 39 7.93 5.92 11.63
C GLN A 39 7.60 5.89 10.13
N TYR A 40 8.49 6.44 9.30
CA TYR A 40 8.39 6.40 7.85
C TYR A 40 8.38 4.95 7.35
N LEU A 41 9.31 4.11 7.78
CA LEU A 41 9.36 2.70 7.39
C LEU A 41 8.10 1.95 7.83
N ASN A 42 7.61 2.18 9.05
CA ASN A 42 6.37 1.54 9.50
C ASN A 42 5.17 1.94 8.64
N TYR A 43 5.08 3.22 8.25
CA TYR A 43 4.03 3.71 7.35
C TYR A 43 4.17 3.10 5.95
N PHE A 44 5.38 3.16 5.39
CA PHE A 44 5.67 2.68 4.06
C PHE A 44 5.45 1.16 3.94
N TYR A 45 6.05 0.35 4.82
CA TYR A 45 5.86 -1.09 4.78
C TYR A 45 4.43 -1.50 5.11
N GLY A 46 3.77 -0.80 6.05
CA GLY A 46 2.36 -1.04 6.34
C GLY A 46 1.47 -0.87 5.11
N ILE A 47 1.70 0.19 4.32
CA ILE A 47 0.97 0.41 3.06
C ILE A 47 1.35 -0.65 2.02
N THR A 48 2.64 -0.86 1.76
CA THR A 48 3.11 -1.76 0.69
C THR A 48 2.62 -3.19 0.92
N VAL A 49 2.68 -3.68 2.16
CA VAL A 49 2.17 -5.00 2.54
C VAL A 49 0.65 -5.07 2.35
N GLU A 50 -0.10 -4.04 2.74
CA GLU A 50 -1.56 -4.05 2.63
C GLU A 50 -2.04 -3.96 1.18
N GLU A 51 -1.38 -3.16 0.33
CA GLU A 51 -1.65 -3.10 -1.12
C GLU A 51 -1.39 -4.45 -1.78
N ALA A 52 -0.27 -5.10 -1.44
CA ALA A 52 0.06 -6.42 -1.94
C ALA A 52 -0.92 -7.50 -1.48
N LEU A 53 -1.37 -7.45 -0.22
CA LEU A 53 -2.41 -8.36 0.29
C LEU A 53 -3.72 -8.21 -0.48
N ILE A 54 -4.19 -6.97 -0.65
CA ILE A 54 -5.40 -6.67 -1.40
C ILE A 54 -5.29 -7.23 -2.83
N LEU A 55 -4.16 -7.01 -3.49
CA LEU A 55 -3.91 -7.51 -4.84
C LEU A 55 -3.90 -9.04 -4.91
N ALA A 56 -3.25 -9.71 -3.94
CA ALA A 56 -3.19 -11.17 -3.87
C ALA A 56 -4.59 -11.78 -3.79
N VAL A 57 -5.42 -11.27 -2.87
CA VAL A 57 -6.80 -11.73 -2.69
C VAL A 57 -7.69 -11.35 -3.88
N GLN A 58 -7.43 -10.20 -4.51
CA GLN A 58 -8.13 -9.79 -5.73
C GLN A 58 -7.89 -10.76 -6.90
N GLU A 59 -6.66 -11.26 -7.04
CA GLU A 59 -6.35 -12.25 -8.07
C GLU A 59 -6.99 -13.61 -7.77
N GLU A 60 -7.04 -14.03 -6.49
CA GLU A 60 -7.79 -15.22 -6.07
C GLU A 60 -9.28 -15.10 -6.44
N VAL A 61 -9.93 -13.98 -6.06
CA VAL A 61 -11.35 -13.72 -6.36
C VAL A 61 -11.62 -13.71 -7.87
N ARG A 62 -10.72 -13.10 -8.66
CA ARG A 62 -10.87 -13.08 -10.13
C ARG A 62 -10.77 -14.47 -10.72
N LYS A 63 -9.82 -15.29 -10.27
CA LYS A 63 -9.66 -16.69 -10.73
C LYS A 63 -10.92 -17.50 -10.44
N GLU A 64 -11.42 -17.44 -9.21
CA GLU A 64 -12.66 -18.13 -8.81
C GLU A 64 -13.87 -17.71 -9.65
N ARG A 65 -14.07 -16.40 -9.85
CA ARG A 65 -15.21 -15.90 -10.65
C ARG A 65 -15.13 -16.32 -12.12
N ARG A 66 -13.92 -16.31 -12.71
CA ARG A 66 -13.70 -16.79 -14.08
C ARG A 66 -14.10 -18.27 -14.20
N THR A 67 -13.74 -19.10 -13.23
CA THR A 67 -14.11 -20.53 -13.25
C THR A 67 -15.61 -20.78 -13.03
N SER A 68 -16.30 -19.89 -12.32
CA SER A 68 -17.72 -20.04 -11.98
C SER A 68 -18.68 -19.32 -12.95
N GLY A 69 -18.20 -18.73 -14.05
CA GLY A 69 -19.04 -18.05 -15.04
C GLY A 69 -19.74 -16.76 -14.56
N TYR A 70 -19.37 -16.24 -13.39
CA TYR A 70 -19.95 -15.00 -12.84
C TYR A 70 -19.43 -13.77 -13.57
N SER A 71 -20.26 -12.72 -13.64
CA SER A 71 -19.82 -11.43 -14.20
C SER A 71 -18.65 -10.86 -13.39
N ASN A 72 -17.57 -10.49 -14.08
CA ASN A 72 -16.35 -9.96 -13.48
C ASN A 72 -16.42 -8.43 -13.31
N ARG A 73 -17.54 -7.91 -12.80
CA ARG A 73 -17.69 -6.48 -12.53
C ARG A 73 -16.72 -6.07 -11.43
N GLU A 74 -15.87 -5.09 -11.71
CA GLU A 74 -14.77 -4.69 -10.82
C GLU A 74 -15.25 -4.28 -9.43
N HIS A 75 -16.39 -3.59 -9.34
CA HIS A 75 -16.99 -3.20 -8.05
C HIS A 75 -17.31 -4.41 -7.15
N ASP A 76 -17.80 -5.50 -7.74
CA ASP A 76 -18.17 -6.71 -7.00
C ASP A 76 -16.94 -7.47 -6.54
N VAL A 77 -15.89 -7.50 -7.37
CA VAL A 77 -14.58 -8.06 -7.02
C VAL A 77 -13.98 -7.28 -5.84
N VAL A 78 -13.93 -5.95 -5.92
CA VAL A 78 -13.37 -5.11 -4.84
C VAL A 78 -14.16 -5.28 -3.54
N SER A 79 -15.49 -5.31 -3.62
CA SER A 79 -16.34 -5.53 -2.44
C SER A 79 -16.07 -6.89 -1.79
N GLU A 80 -15.90 -7.94 -2.60
CA GLU A 80 -15.55 -9.29 -2.16
C GLU A 80 -14.19 -9.34 -1.45
N VAL A 81 -13.16 -8.76 -2.05
CA VAL A 81 -11.80 -8.73 -1.51
C VAL A 81 -11.77 -8.10 -0.13
N TYR A 82 -12.39 -6.93 0.01
CA TYR A 82 -12.44 -6.23 1.28
C TYR A 82 -13.23 -7.01 2.33
N ARG A 83 -14.31 -7.69 1.93
CA ARG A 83 -15.08 -8.55 2.83
C ARG A 83 -14.26 -9.75 3.31
N ARG A 84 -13.46 -10.37 2.44
CA ARG A 84 -12.57 -11.49 2.82
C ARG A 84 -11.49 -11.06 3.80
N ILE A 85 -10.83 -9.93 3.55
CA ILE A 85 -9.70 -9.47 4.37
C ILE A 85 -10.17 -8.85 5.70
N TYR A 86 -11.21 -8.01 5.67
CA TYR A 86 -11.59 -7.16 6.81
C TYR A 86 -12.98 -7.45 7.39
N GLY A 87 -13.76 -8.34 6.78
CA GLY A 87 -15.14 -8.62 7.18
C GLY A 87 -16.15 -7.54 6.78
N ALA A 88 -15.76 -6.52 6.01
CA ALA A 88 -16.62 -5.42 5.59
C ALA A 88 -16.24 -4.91 4.20
N THR A 89 -17.17 -4.23 3.50
CA THR A 89 -16.92 -3.69 2.16
C THR A 89 -16.09 -2.41 2.20
N LYS A 90 -15.39 -2.08 1.10
CA LYS A 90 -14.58 -0.86 0.98
C LYS A 90 -15.33 0.43 1.35
N PRO A 91 -16.58 0.67 0.89
CA PRO A 91 -17.31 1.89 1.26
C PRO A 91 -17.61 1.99 2.76
N VAL A 92 -17.89 0.86 3.42
CA VAL A 92 -18.15 0.81 4.87
C VAL A 92 -16.89 1.17 5.65
N LEU A 93 -15.75 0.58 5.29
CA LEU A 93 -14.47 0.88 5.93
C LEU A 93 -14.03 2.32 5.67
N LEU A 94 -14.18 2.82 4.44
CA LEU A 94 -13.85 4.20 4.10
C LEU A 94 -14.72 5.20 4.90
N LYS A 95 -16.01 4.90 5.08
CA LYS A 95 -16.90 5.71 5.92
C LYS A 95 -16.44 5.76 7.38
N ARG A 96 -15.96 4.64 7.93
CA ARG A 96 -15.40 4.55 9.29
C ARG A 96 -14.11 5.36 9.41
N PHE A 97 -13.18 5.17 8.48
CA PHE A 97 -11.92 5.92 8.42
C PHE A 97 -12.15 7.43 8.39
N ARG A 98 -13.01 7.92 7.49
CA ARG A 98 -13.31 9.36 7.37
C ARG A 98 -13.93 9.92 8.65
N ARG A 99 -14.84 9.16 9.29
CA ARG A 99 -15.45 9.54 10.56
C ARG A 99 -14.41 9.68 11.67
N GLU A 100 -13.49 8.72 11.78
CA GLU A 100 -12.43 8.73 12.81
C GLU A 100 -11.43 9.88 12.60
N LYS A 101 -11.15 10.23 11.34
CA LYS A 101 -10.22 11.30 10.97
C LYS A 101 -10.84 12.69 10.87
N GLY A 102 -12.18 12.80 10.93
CA GLY A 102 -12.89 14.06 10.70
C GLY A 102 -12.87 14.55 9.25
N TYR A 103 -12.66 13.66 8.27
CA TYR A 103 -12.69 14.02 6.85
C TYR A 103 -14.14 14.19 6.33
N PRO A 104 -14.37 15.10 5.37
CA PRO A 104 -15.67 15.26 4.74
C PRO A 104 -16.03 14.01 3.90
N TYR A 105 -17.33 13.73 3.81
CA TYR A 105 -17.86 12.64 2.98
C TYR A 105 -17.94 13.07 1.51
N LEU A 106 -16.82 12.97 0.79
CA LEU A 106 -16.74 13.28 -0.65
C LEU A 106 -16.89 12.03 -1.51
N LYS A 107 -17.30 12.19 -2.78
CA LYS A 107 -17.33 11.07 -3.76
C LYS A 107 -15.93 10.72 -4.28
N SER A 108 -15.03 11.68 -4.29
CA SER A 108 -13.61 11.51 -4.65
C SER A 108 -12.76 11.18 -3.42
N ILE A 109 -11.56 10.67 -3.67
CA ILE A 109 -10.52 10.42 -2.68
C ILE A 109 -9.19 10.90 -3.27
N SER A 110 -8.43 11.68 -2.51
CA SER A 110 -7.09 12.10 -2.95
C SER A 110 -6.08 10.96 -2.83
N LEU A 111 -4.95 11.04 -3.52
CA LEU A 111 -3.89 10.02 -3.40
C LEU A 111 -3.38 9.92 -1.95
N THR A 112 -3.21 11.07 -1.28
CA THR A 112 -2.80 11.13 0.13
C THR A 112 -3.82 10.45 1.03
N GLU A 113 -5.10 10.79 0.87
CA GLU A 113 -6.19 10.19 1.65
C GLU A 113 -6.28 8.68 1.39
N LEU A 114 -6.06 8.24 0.15
CA LEU A 114 -6.02 6.82 -0.20
C LEU A 114 -4.88 6.10 0.52
N LYS A 115 -3.66 6.67 0.54
CA LYS A 115 -2.51 6.10 1.25
C LYS A 115 -2.75 6.06 2.77
N GLU A 116 -3.32 7.11 3.34
CA GLU A 116 -3.72 7.12 4.75
C GLU A 116 -4.78 6.08 5.08
N PHE A 117 -5.77 5.91 4.20
CA PHE A 117 -6.80 4.89 4.32
C PHE A 117 -6.19 3.48 4.27
N THR A 118 -5.27 3.22 3.35
CA THR A 118 -4.55 1.94 3.27
C THR A 118 -3.74 1.66 4.54
N TYR A 119 -3.01 2.64 5.07
CA TYR A 119 -2.30 2.46 6.34
C TYR A 119 -3.27 2.27 7.53
N TRP A 120 -4.44 2.91 7.50
CA TRP A 120 -5.48 2.67 8.48
C TRP A 120 -6.01 1.24 8.41
N LEU A 121 -6.19 0.67 7.21
CA LEU A 121 -6.58 -0.73 7.02
C LEU A 121 -5.55 -1.71 7.60
N PHE A 122 -4.25 -1.47 7.37
CA PHE A 122 -3.18 -2.23 8.00
C PHE A 122 -3.32 -2.25 9.53
N LYS A 123 -3.48 -1.07 10.14
CA LYS A 123 -3.70 -0.95 11.60
C LYS A 123 -5.00 -1.61 12.06
N TYR A 124 -6.06 -1.51 11.25
CA TYR A 124 -7.35 -2.15 11.54
C TYR A 124 -7.19 -3.67 11.57
N ARG A 125 -6.49 -4.26 10.59
CA ARG A 125 -6.19 -5.69 10.53
C ARG A 125 -5.36 -6.15 11.72
N LEU A 126 -4.32 -5.40 12.11
CA LEU A 126 -3.52 -5.72 13.29
C LEU A 126 -4.32 -5.74 14.60
N LYS A 127 -5.37 -4.93 14.70
CA LYS A 127 -6.22 -4.85 15.90
C LYS A 127 -7.32 -5.90 15.94
N GLN A 128 -7.86 -6.28 14.78
CA GLN A 128 -9.09 -7.09 14.67
C GLN A 128 -8.84 -8.55 14.34
N CYS A 129 -7.70 -8.88 13.72
CA CYS A 129 -7.37 -10.26 13.37
C CYS A 129 -6.50 -10.92 14.45
N ASP A 130 -6.63 -12.23 14.59
CA ASP A 130 -5.70 -13.00 15.42
C ASP A 130 -4.28 -13.02 14.82
N LYS A 131 -3.30 -13.40 15.64
CA LYS A 131 -1.88 -13.42 15.25
C LYS A 131 -1.59 -14.38 14.10
N ALA A 132 -2.31 -15.52 14.04
CA ALA A 132 -2.09 -16.53 13.01
C ALA A 132 -2.53 -16.03 11.64
N ARG A 133 -3.70 -15.39 11.58
CA ARG A 133 -4.24 -14.74 10.40
C ARG A 133 -3.36 -13.59 9.93
N ILE A 134 -2.91 -12.72 10.85
CA ILE A 134 -1.97 -11.63 10.50
C ILE A 134 -0.71 -12.19 9.85
N ALA A 135 -0.11 -13.24 10.42
CA ALA A 135 1.09 -13.87 9.88
C ALA A 135 0.84 -14.49 8.50
N SER A 136 -0.27 -15.21 8.32
CA SER A 136 -0.64 -15.83 7.04
C SER A 136 -0.88 -14.80 5.94
N ASP A 137 -1.65 -13.75 6.24
CA ASP A 137 -1.93 -12.65 5.32
C ASP A 137 -0.62 -11.90 4.95
N THR A 138 0.26 -11.68 5.93
CA THR A 138 1.55 -11.03 5.68
C THR A 138 2.44 -11.90 4.80
N LYS A 139 2.47 -13.21 5.03
CA LYS A 139 3.19 -14.16 4.17
C LYS A 139 2.65 -14.13 2.74
N LYS A 140 1.32 -14.11 2.57
CA LYS A 140 0.66 -14.00 1.26
C LYS A 140 1.05 -12.69 0.55
N ALA A 141 1.02 -11.57 1.26
CA ALA A 141 1.41 -10.27 0.72
C ALA A 141 2.88 -10.25 0.24
N LEU A 142 3.80 -10.81 1.04
CA LEU A 142 5.22 -10.90 0.68
C LEU A 142 5.44 -11.80 -0.55
N GLN A 143 4.72 -12.93 -0.64
CA GLN A 143 4.75 -13.77 -1.83
C GLN A 143 4.26 -13.01 -3.07
N GLN A 144 3.18 -12.23 -2.94
CA GLN A 144 2.66 -11.41 -4.03
C GLN A 144 3.66 -10.33 -4.49
N LEU A 145 4.36 -9.69 -3.55
CA LEU A 145 5.42 -8.73 -3.86
C LEU A 145 6.58 -9.38 -4.62
N ASN A 146 6.97 -10.60 -4.23
CA ASN A 146 8.01 -11.33 -4.95
C ASN A 146 7.61 -11.69 -6.38
N ILE A 147 6.33 -12.02 -6.61
CA ILE A 147 5.81 -12.36 -7.95
C ILE A 147 5.74 -11.13 -8.86
N ASN A 148 5.26 -10.00 -8.33
CA ASN A 148 5.03 -8.79 -9.14
C ASN A 148 6.26 -7.89 -9.26
N GLY A 149 7.32 -8.20 -8.52
CA GLY A 149 8.47 -7.32 -8.32
C GLY A 149 8.13 -6.20 -7.34
N TYR A 150 9.12 -5.84 -6.52
CA TYR A 150 9.09 -4.56 -5.81
C TYR A 150 9.17 -3.42 -6.84
N PRO A 151 8.48 -2.29 -6.68
CA PRO A 151 8.79 -1.10 -7.48
C PRO A 151 10.27 -0.78 -7.25
N ARG A 152 11.10 -1.12 -8.25
CA ARG A 152 12.55 -1.04 -8.20
C ARG A 152 12.94 0.44 -8.23
N GLY A 153 12.87 1.10 -7.08
CA GLY A 153 13.03 2.54 -6.98
C GLY A 153 12.83 2.98 -5.54
N LEU A 154 13.94 3.01 -4.80
CA LEU A 154 14.17 3.94 -3.70
C LEU A 154 15.66 3.98 -3.33
N VAL A 155 16.47 3.00 -3.77
CA VAL A 155 17.92 2.97 -3.56
C VAL A 155 18.59 2.06 -4.60
N THR A 156 19.61 2.54 -5.28
CA THR A 156 20.63 1.69 -5.90
C THR A 156 21.53 1.18 -4.78
N ASP A 157 21.47 -0.12 -4.50
CA ASP A 157 22.46 -0.77 -3.66
C ASP A 157 23.73 -0.92 -4.51
N GLU A 158 24.65 0.04 -4.43
CA GLU A 158 26.01 -0.16 -4.92
C GLU A 158 26.71 -1.08 -3.92
N SER A 159 26.44 -2.37 -4.01
CA SER A 159 27.33 -3.39 -3.46
C SER A 159 28.65 -3.28 -4.22
N PRO A 160 29.80 -3.07 -3.54
CA PRO A 160 31.09 -3.08 -4.21
C PRO A 160 31.35 -4.48 -4.76
N GLU A 161 31.62 -4.57 -6.06
CA GLU A 161 32.12 -5.79 -6.69
C GLU A 161 33.40 -6.22 -5.95
N ALA A 162 33.33 -7.38 -5.28
CA ALA A 162 34.50 -8.01 -4.70
C ALA A 162 35.44 -8.41 -5.84
N SER A 163 36.61 -7.78 -5.86
CA SER A 163 37.77 -8.15 -6.68
C SER A 163 38.38 -9.47 -6.23
#